data_AF-F8EX97-F1
#
_entry.id   AF-F8EX97-F1
#
_cell.length_a   1.000
_cell.length_b   1.000
_cell.length_c   1.000
_cell.angle_alpha   90.00
_cell.angle_beta   90.00
_cell.angle_gamma   90.00
#
_symmetry.space_group_name_H-M   'P 1'
#
loop_
_entity.id
_entity.type
_entity.pdbx_description
1 polymer ?
#
loop_
_entity_poly.entity_id
_entity_poly.type
_entity_poly.pdbx_seq_one_letter_code
_entity_poly.pdbx_strand_id
1 'polypeptide(L)'
;MSRKLLIASSLLFVLGSLICAQDLKIDYQVNVAADDPANYFSFTGPIRYMAAEKDTLDATTGASKLGSTHIFMPYLYDVKGKAVLPTGLRGLFLFAVAPKDQRILDNLTVSKAANGVITIQYVHRGTAYKLVTDKNGKFTFPKGDFVRRPVGLIQGTNPQAIHTDFSTDGSAAKINWAKVWDANIPGGKEIKAGVATKTGIITDDNGVDDAMYNWNGELQVTFEKNILKIAGGLTAVKR
;
A
#
# COMPACT_ATOMS: atom_id res chain seq x y z
N MET A 1 -20.07 56.48 -12.88
CA MET A 1 -20.86 55.46 -13.62
C MET A 1 -20.12 55.19 -14.93
N SER A 2 -19.82 53.98 -15.39
CA SER A 2 -20.19 52.63 -14.95
C SER A 2 -19.14 51.63 -15.48
N ARG A 3 -18.66 50.77 -14.58
CA ARG A 3 -18.12 49.44 -14.90
C ARG A 3 -19.12 48.70 -15.80
N LYS A 4 -18.67 48.03 -16.87
CA LYS A 4 -19.10 46.67 -17.27
C LYS A 4 -18.55 46.25 -18.65
N LEU A 5 -18.00 45.03 -18.64
CA LEU A 5 -17.97 43.99 -19.68
C LEU A 5 -17.12 44.17 -20.95
N LEU A 6 -16.12 43.30 -21.10
CA LEU A 6 -16.07 42.19 -22.08
C LEU A 6 -14.75 41.41 -21.84
N ILE A 7 -14.75 40.51 -20.85
CA ILE A 7 -14.97 39.05 -20.94
C ILE A 7 -13.84 38.32 -21.70
N ALA A 8 -13.14 37.53 -20.90
CA ALA A 8 -11.98 36.71 -21.18
C ALA A 8 -12.24 35.62 -22.25
N SER A 9 -11.35 35.57 -23.23
CA SER A 9 -11.06 34.34 -23.97
C SER A 9 -9.98 33.57 -23.22
N SER A 10 -10.38 32.55 -22.47
CA SER A 10 -9.46 31.53 -21.97
C SER A 10 -10.06 30.17 -22.28
N LEU A 11 -9.43 29.49 -23.25
CA LEU A 11 -9.59 28.11 -23.64
C LEU A 11 -9.99 27.20 -22.46
N LEU A 12 -11.25 26.74 -22.48
CA LEU A 12 -11.66 25.54 -21.77
C LEU A 12 -11.33 24.35 -22.68
N PHE A 13 -10.06 23.93 -22.72
CA PHE A 13 -9.74 22.58 -23.19
C PHE A 13 -10.12 21.61 -22.07
N VAL A 14 -11.41 21.26 -22.03
CA VAL A 14 -11.86 20.05 -21.35
C VAL A 14 -11.34 18.89 -22.19
N LEU A 15 -10.14 18.41 -21.84
CA LEU A 15 -9.73 17.05 -22.20
C LEU A 15 -10.74 16.13 -21.53
N GLY A 16 -11.74 15.71 -22.30
CA GLY A 16 -12.62 14.62 -21.96
C GLY A 16 -11.78 13.36 -21.84
N SER A 17 -11.34 13.05 -20.62
CA SER A 17 -11.14 11.66 -20.25
C SER A 17 -12.52 11.01 -20.35
N LEU A 18 -12.65 10.02 -21.23
CA LEU A 18 -13.73 9.04 -21.14
C LEU A 18 -13.68 8.49 -19.71
N ILE A 19 -14.57 8.95 -18.84
CA ILE A 19 -14.77 8.38 -17.51
C ILE A 19 -15.44 7.03 -17.75
N CYS A 20 -14.67 6.03 -18.18
CA CYS A 20 -15.09 4.65 -18.07
C CYS A 20 -15.37 4.40 -16.59
N ALA A 21 -16.48 3.73 -16.28
CA ALA A 21 -16.75 3.31 -14.92
C ALA A 21 -15.58 2.44 -14.44
N GLN A 22 -14.84 2.93 -13.44
CA GLN A 22 -13.77 2.17 -12.82
C GLN A 22 -14.38 0.98 -12.09
N ASP A 23 -13.87 -0.22 -12.37
CA ASP A 23 -14.32 -1.45 -11.76
C ASP A 23 -14.05 -1.43 -10.25
N LEU A 24 -12.83 -1.09 -9.84
CA LEU A 24 -12.44 -0.98 -8.43
C LEU A 24 -12.12 0.46 -8.07
N LYS A 25 -12.83 1.02 -7.09
CA LYS A 25 -12.55 2.33 -6.50
C LYS A 25 -11.98 2.14 -5.11
N ILE A 26 -10.97 2.94 -4.77
CA ILE A 26 -10.28 2.93 -3.47
C ILE A 26 -10.25 4.37 -2.94
N ASP A 27 -10.53 4.53 -1.65
CA ASP A 27 -10.33 5.77 -0.89
C ASP A 27 -9.81 5.41 0.51
N TYR A 28 -8.63 5.88 0.84
CA TYR A 28 -7.88 5.49 2.04
C TYR A 28 -7.24 6.71 2.68
N GLN A 29 -7.25 6.74 4.01
CA GLN A 29 -6.54 7.73 4.80
C GLN A 29 -5.95 7.10 6.06
N VAL A 30 -4.69 7.40 6.34
CA VAL A 30 -4.06 7.10 7.63
C VAL A 30 -3.21 8.27 8.11
N ASN A 31 -3.31 8.58 9.39
CA ASN A 31 -2.34 9.35 10.13
C ASN A 31 -1.19 8.44 10.57
N VAL A 32 -0.01 8.63 9.99
CA VAL A 32 1.13 7.74 10.24
C VAL A 32 1.78 7.98 11.59
N ALA A 33 1.49 9.12 12.25
CA ALA A 33 2.15 9.54 13.49
C ALA A 33 1.29 9.39 14.75
N ALA A 34 -0.04 9.36 14.60
CA ALA A 34 -0.97 9.35 15.73
C ALA A 34 -2.13 8.36 15.54
N ASP A 35 -2.82 8.06 16.63
CA ASP A 35 -4.19 7.55 16.53
C ASP A 35 -5.08 8.71 16.07
N ASP A 36 -5.94 8.42 15.10
CA ASP A 36 -6.76 9.42 14.46
C ASP A 36 -8.10 8.79 14.07
N PRO A 37 -9.24 9.26 14.63
CA PRO A 37 -10.55 8.74 14.29
C PRO A 37 -10.95 9.00 12.84
N ALA A 38 -10.23 9.89 12.14
CA ALA A 38 -10.40 10.13 10.71
C ALA A 38 -9.63 9.14 9.82
N ASN A 39 -8.91 8.16 10.40
CA ASN A 39 -8.35 7.05 9.62
C ASN A 39 -9.48 6.21 9.05
N TYR A 40 -9.39 5.84 7.77
CA TYR A 40 -10.37 4.95 7.16
C TYR A 40 -9.82 4.20 5.95
N PHE A 41 -10.51 3.12 5.60
CA PHE A 41 -10.39 2.44 4.32
C PHE A 41 -11.76 2.24 3.69
N SER A 42 -11.90 2.66 2.44
CA SER A 42 -13.09 2.44 1.62
C SER A 42 -12.69 1.81 0.31
N PHE A 43 -13.54 0.91 -0.17
CA PHE A 43 -13.46 0.42 -1.53
C PHE A 43 -14.83 -0.03 -2.03
N THR A 44 -15.00 0.01 -3.35
CA THR A 44 -16.16 -0.55 -4.03
C THR A 44 -15.69 -1.17 -5.32
N GLY A 45 -16.07 -2.43 -5.55
CA GLY A 45 -15.66 -3.19 -6.72
C GLY A 45 -16.85 -3.83 -7.44
N PRO A 46 -16.61 -4.60 -8.52
CA PRO A 46 -17.66 -5.32 -9.24
C PRO A 46 -18.24 -6.52 -8.46
N ILE A 47 -17.62 -6.94 -7.36
CA ILE A 47 -18.06 -8.12 -6.61
C ILE A 47 -19.19 -7.72 -5.66
N ARG A 48 -20.37 -8.31 -5.87
CA ARG A 48 -21.58 -8.01 -5.09
C ARG A 48 -21.33 -8.22 -3.60
N TYR A 49 -21.77 -7.25 -2.79
CA TYR A 49 -21.66 -7.25 -1.33
C TYR A 49 -20.22 -7.22 -0.77
N MET A 50 -19.20 -7.10 -1.61
CA MET A 50 -17.81 -6.96 -1.20
C MET A 50 -17.38 -5.51 -1.38
N ALA A 51 -17.80 -4.66 -0.45
CA ALA A 51 -17.47 -3.24 -0.40
C ALA A 51 -17.38 -2.79 1.06
N ALA A 52 -16.60 -1.74 1.30
CA ALA A 52 -16.53 -1.08 2.59
C ALA A 52 -16.58 0.44 2.37
N GLU A 53 -17.41 1.14 3.15
CA GLU A 53 -17.50 2.60 3.12
C GLU A 53 -16.99 3.15 4.46
N LYS A 54 -15.91 3.94 4.40
CA LYS A 54 -15.26 4.56 5.56
C LYS A 54 -15.09 3.60 6.74
N ASP A 55 -14.60 2.39 6.45
CA ASP A 55 -14.28 1.44 7.51
C ASP A 55 -13.15 1.99 8.40
N THR A 56 -13.26 1.76 9.70
CA THR A 56 -12.35 2.29 10.72
C THR A 56 -12.01 1.22 11.75
N LEU A 57 -11.06 1.51 12.64
CA LEU A 57 -10.76 0.67 13.79
C LEU A 57 -11.99 0.56 14.72
N ASP A 58 -12.36 -0.66 15.07
CA ASP A 58 -13.14 -1.00 16.24
C ASP A 58 -12.20 -1.09 17.45
N ALA A 59 -12.31 -0.12 18.36
CA ALA A 59 -11.49 -0.06 19.55
C ALA A 59 -11.74 -1.23 20.52
N THR A 60 -12.90 -1.89 20.45
CA THR A 60 -13.22 -3.03 21.33
C THR A 60 -12.50 -4.29 20.88
N THR A 61 -12.53 -4.59 19.59
CA THR A 61 -11.91 -5.81 19.05
C THR A 61 -10.46 -5.61 18.61
N GLY A 62 -10.01 -4.36 18.45
CA GLY A 62 -8.70 -4.04 17.88
C GLY A 62 -8.62 -4.32 16.38
N ALA A 63 -9.77 -4.52 15.72
CA ALA A 63 -9.87 -4.92 14.32
C ALA A 63 -10.72 -3.92 13.50
N SER A 64 -10.86 -4.21 12.22
CA SER A 64 -11.71 -3.43 11.31
C SER A 64 -13.21 -3.61 11.65
N LYS A 65 -13.98 -2.52 11.73
CA LYS A 65 -15.44 -2.55 12.03
C LYS A 65 -16.23 -3.32 10.96
N LEU A 66 -15.88 -3.13 9.69
CA LEU A 66 -16.57 -3.71 8.54
C LEU A 66 -15.85 -4.93 7.96
N GLY A 67 -14.79 -5.43 8.60
CA GLY A 67 -13.96 -6.52 8.09
C GLY A 67 -13.26 -6.21 6.76
N SER A 68 -13.05 -4.93 6.40
CA SER A 68 -12.58 -4.49 5.08
C SER A 68 -11.32 -5.21 4.59
N THR A 69 -10.35 -5.46 5.47
CA THR A 69 -9.09 -6.16 5.10
C THR A 69 -9.28 -7.62 4.71
N HIS A 70 -10.35 -8.26 5.20
CA HIS A 70 -10.74 -9.62 4.82
C HIS A 70 -11.54 -9.60 3.52
N ILE A 71 -12.58 -8.77 3.44
CA ILE A 71 -13.46 -8.70 2.26
C ILE A 71 -12.81 -8.03 1.04
N PHE A 72 -11.65 -7.39 1.21
CA PHE A 72 -10.83 -6.88 0.10
C PHE A 72 -9.99 -7.97 -0.60
N MET A 73 -9.81 -9.15 0.02
CA MET A 73 -8.96 -10.21 -0.54
C MET A 73 -9.30 -10.63 -1.98
N PRO A 74 -10.56 -10.72 -2.41
CA PRO A 74 -10.92 -11.04 -3.80
C PRO A 74 -10.45 -10.00 -4.85
N TYR A 75 -10.07 -8.80 -4.43
CA TYR A 75 -9.50 -7.77 -5.33
C TYR A 75 -7.98 -7.84 -5.40
N LEU A 76 -7.34 -8.52 -4.44
CA LEU A 76 -5.89 -8.74 -4.41
C LEU A 76 -5.46 -9.97 -5.20
N TYR A 77 -6.34 -10.97 -5.30
CA TYR A 77 -6.08 -12.24 -5.97
C TYR A 77 -7.14 -12.55 -7.02
N ASP A 78 -6.75 -13.21 -8.10
CA ASP A 78 -7.71 -13.86 -9.00
C ASP A 78 -8.33 -15.11 -8.36
N VAL A 79 -9.30 -15.71 -9.05
CA VAL A 79 -10.02 -16.90 -8.55
C VAL A 79 -9.13 -18.14 -8.39
N LYS A 80 -7.90 -18.13 -8.90
CA LYS A 80 -6.89 -19.19 -8.72
C LYS A 80 -5.88 -18.86 -7.62
N GLY A 81 -6.07 -17.74 -6.90
CA GLY A 81 -5.18 -17.29 -5.83
C GLY A 81 -3.92 -16.57 -6.33
N LYS A 82 -3.88 -16.14 -7.60
CA LYS A 82 -2.73 -15.42 -8.16
C LYS A 82 -2.87 -13.93 -7.88
N ALA A 83 -1.80 -13.29 -7.42
CA ALA A 83 -1.84 -11.87 -7.09
C ALA A 83 -2.11 -11.02 -8.34
N VAL A 84 -3.08 -10.12 -8.27
CA VAL A 84 -3.44 -9.17 -9.33
C VAL A 84 -3.17 -7.72 -8.93
N LEU A 85 -2.97 -7.47 -7.62
CA LEU A 85 -2.47 -6.23 -7.04
C LEU A 85 -1.22 -6.50 -6.21
N PRO A 86 -0.41 -5.45 -5.96
CA PRO A 86 0.66 -5.50 -4.97
C PRO A 86 0.20 -5.98 -3.61
N THR A 87 0.90 -6.99 -3.07
CA THR A 87 0.57 -7.51 -1.74
C THR A 87 0.91 -6.51 -0.64
N GLY A 88 1.85 -5.59 -0.91
CA GLY A 88 2.16 -4.44 -0.07
C GLY A 88 1.02 -3.43 0.09
N LEU A 89 0.09 -3.33 -0.86
CA LEU A 89 -1.07 -2.45 -0.68
C LEU A 89 -2.01 -2.99 0.40
N ARG A 90 -2.15 -4.32 0.53
CA ARG A 90 -2.95 -4.92 1.59
C ARG A 90 -2.44 -4.53 2.98
N GLY A 91 -1.13 -4.67 3.20
CA GLY A 91 -0.52 -4.30 4.47
C GLY A 91 -0.64 -2.80 4.75
N LEU A 92 -0.52 -1.97 3.71
CA LEU A 92 -0.74 -0.53 3.84
C LEU A 92 -2.18 -0.19 4.24
N PHE A 93 -3.18 -0.80 3.60
CA PHE A 93 -4.60 -0.54 3.88
C PHE A 93 -5.01 -0.98 5.30
N LEU A 94 -4.39 -2.04 5.82
CA LEU A 94 -4.57 -2.48 7.22
C LEU A 94 -4.32 -1.34 8.22
N PHE A 95 -3.32 -0.49 7.98
CA PHE A 95 -2.92 0.53 8.94
C PHE A 95 -3.99 1.60 9.22
N ALA A 96 -4.99 1.78 8.36
CA ALA A 96 -6.10 2.70 8.64
C ALA A 96 -7.18 2.09 9.55
N VAL A 97 -7.23 0.77 9.65
CA VAL A 97 -8.27 0.01 10.37
C VAL A 97 -7.68 -0.85 11.48
N ALA A 98 -6.46 -0.50 11.93
CA ALA A 98 -5.72 -1.15 13.00
C ALA A 98 -5.21 -0.11 14.01
N PRO A 99 -4.95 -0.51 15.27
CA PRO A 99 -4.33 0.35 16.27
C PRO A 99 -2.98 0.90 15.81
N LYS A 100 -2.60 2.09 16.29
CA LYS A 100 -1.29 2.70 15.99
C LYS A 100 -0.12 1.79 16.28
N ASP A 101 -0.20 0.95 17.31
CA ASP A 101 0.86 0.03 17.67
C ASP A 101 1.26 -0.88 16.50
N GLN A 102 0.32 -1.25 15.63
CA GLN A 102 0.64 -2.02 14.43
C GLN A 102 1.57 -1.26 13.48
N ARG A 103 1.39 0.06 13.33
CA ARG A 103 2.27 0.93 12.51
C ARG A 103 3.69 0.98 13.09
N ILE A 104 3.81 0.97 14.42
CA ILE A 104 5.10 0.97 15.12
C ILE A 104 5.79 -0.40 14.99
N LEU A 105 5.06 -1.49 15.23
CA LEU A 105 5.57 -2.87 15.13
C LEU A 105 6.02 -3.23 13.73
N ASP A 106 5.36 -2.69 12.71
CA ASP A 106 5.71 -2.88 11.31
C ASP A 106 6.68 -1.81 10.79
N ASN A 107 7.06 -0.85 11.63
CA ASN A 107 7.92 0.28 11.29
C ASN A 107 7.49 0.99 10.00
N LEU A 108 6.20 1.37 9.92
CA LEU A 108 5.67 2.14 8.80
C LEU A 108 6.37 3.49 8.72
N THR A 109 7.03 3.73 7.58
CA THR A 109 7.67 5.01 7.27
C THR A 109 7.14 5.53 5.94
N VAL A 110 6.88 6.84 5.89
CA VAL A 110 6.42 7.54 4.70
C VAL A 110 7.27 8.80 4.57
N SER A 111 7.83 9.02 3.38
CA SER A 111 8.59 10.22 3.06
C SER A 111 8.11 10.81 1.74
N LYS A 112 8.22 12.14 1.61
CA LYS A 112 7.94 12.88 0.38
C LYS A 112 9.19 13.66 0.01
N ALA A 113 9.78 13.32 -1.13
CA ALA A 113 10.91 14.04 -1.70
C ALA A 113 10.46 15.41 -2.27
N ALA A 114 11.40 16.34 -2.41
CA ALA A 114 11.12 17.68 -2.92
C ALA A 114 10.54 17.69 -4.35
N ASN A 115 10.83 16.64 -5.14
CA ASN A 115 10.33 16.46 -6.49
C ASN A 115 8.91 15.83 -6.55
N GLY A 116 8.22 15.69 -5.41
CA GLY A 116 6.87 15.16 -5.32
C GLY A 116 6.78 13.63 -5.12
N VAL A 117 7.87 12.88 -5.31
CA VAL A 117 7.89 11.43 -5.11
C VAL A 117 7.61 11.07 -3.66
N ILE A 118 6.68 10.16 -3.43
CA ILE A 118 6.34 9.61 -2.11
C ILE A 118 6.88 8.18 -2.04
N THR A 119 7.63 7.88 -0.99
CA THR A 119 8.10 6.52 -0.66
C THR A 119 7.41 6.05 0.60
N ILE A 120 6.74 4.91 0.51
CA ILE A 120 6.12 4.21 1.64
C ILE A 120 6.86 2.89 1.82
N GLN A 121 7.31 2.59 3.03
CA GLN A 121 7.96 1.32 3.32
C GLN A 121 7.70 0.88 4.75
N TYR A 122 7.57 -0.42 4.93
CA TYR A 122 7.25 -1.06 6.21
C TYR A 122 7.59 -2.55 6.12
N VAL A 123 7.62 -3.23 7.26
CA VAL A 123 7.75 -4.70 7.33
C VAL A 123 6.50 -5.28 7.95
N HIS A 124 5.89 -6.25 7.30
CA HIS A 124 4.76 -6.96 7.85
C HIS A 124 4.98 -8.47 7.74
N ARG A 125 4.86 -9.16 8.87
CA ARG A 125 5.01 -10.62 9.00
C ARG A 125 6.32 -11.14 8.35
N GLY A 126 7.41 -10.41 8.54
CA GLY A 126 8.74 -10.78 8.04
C GLY A 126 9.04 -10.40 6.59
N THR A 127 8.11 -9.75 5.89
CA THR A 127 8.35 -9.23 4.54
C THR A 127 8.40 -7.71 4.57
N ALA A 128 9.51 -7.15 4.08
CA ALA A 128 9.64 -5.72 3.83
C ALA A 128 8.96 -5.37 2.51
N TYR A 129 8.25 -4.25 2.48
CA TYR A 129 7.60 -3.70 1.30
C TYR A 129 8.09 -2.27 1.08
N LYS A 130 8.23 -1.88 -0.18
CA LYS A 130 8.45 -0.49 -0.60
C LYS A 130 7.55 -0.19 -1.78
N LEU A 131 6.79 0.88 -1.64
CA LEU A 131 5.90 1.41 -2.66
C LEU A 131 6.29 2.85 -2.95
N VAL A 132 6.63 3.12 -4.21
CA VAL A 132 7.12 4.43 -4.65
C VAL A 132 6.19 4.99 -5.72
N THR A 133 5.81 6.25 -5.57
CA THR A 133 5.02 6.96 -6.58
C THR A 133 5.89 7.53 -7.69
N ASP A 134 5.27 7.91 -8.80
CA ASP A 134 5.89 8.86 -9.72
C ASP A 134 6.03 10.27 -9.09
N LYS A 135 6.58 11.22 -9.86
CA LYS A 135 6.75 12.63 -9.44
C LYS A 135 5.43 13.38 -9.23
N ASN A 136 4.32 12.87 -9.78
CA ASN A 136 2.98 13.43 -9.61
C ASN A 136 2.25 12.81 -8.40
N GLY A 137 2.93 11.95 -7.62
CA GLY A 137 2.33 11.27 -6.49
C GLY A 137 1.40 10.13 -6.91
N LYS A 138 1.61 9.50 -8.08
CA LYS A 138 0.74 8.42 -8.56
C LYS A 138 1.37 7.05 -8.40
N PHE A 139 0.54 6.10 -7.99
CA PHE A 139 0.76 4.67 -8.21
C PHE A 139 0.12 4.28 -9.54
N THR A 140 0.90 3.72 -10.45
CA THR A 140 0.44 3.31 -11.79
C THR A 140 0.39 1.79 -11.90
N PHE A 141 -0.68 1.28 -12.51
CA PHE A 141 -0.94 -0.15 -12.69
C PHE A 141 -1.06 -0.46 -14.19
N PRO A 142 -0.59 -1.64 -14.64
CA PRO A 142 -0.30 -2.83 -13.83
C PRO A 142 1.13 -2.92 -13.29
N LYS A 143 1.98 -1.96 -13.66
CA LYS A 143 3.40 -1.93 -13.32
C LYS A 143 3.76 -0.62 -12.65
N GLY A 144 4.00 -0.67 -11.35
CA GLY A 144 4.57 0.42 -10.56
C GLY A 144 5.91 0.03 -9.93
N ASP A 145 6.51 0.98 -9.23
CA ASP A 145 7.70 0.74 -8.40
C ASP A 145 7.28 0.18 -7.04
N PHE A 146 6.87 -1.09 -7.07
CA PHE A 146 6.47 -1.89 -5.92
C PHE A 146 7.41 -3.07 -5.80
N VAL A 147 8.14 -3.11 -4.69
CA VAL A 147 9.08 -4.20 -4.42
C VAL A 147 8.89 -4.73 -3.02
N ARG A 148 9.23 -6.00 -2.86
CA ARG A 148 9.22 -6.68 -1.58
C ARG A 148 10.46 -7.51 -1.37
N ARG A 149 10.78 -7.76 -0.10
CA ARG A 149 11.89 -8.62 0.30
C ARG A 149 11.56 -9.40 1.58
N PRO A 150 11.67 -10.73 1.58
CA PRO A 150 11.68 -11.51 2.81
C PRO A 150 12.92 -11.14 3.64
N VAL A 151 12.71 -10.58 4.83
CA VAL A 151 13.77 -10.11 5.74
C VAL A 151 13.67 -10.75 7.13
N GLY A 152 12.59 -11.46 7.40
CA GLY A 152 12.22 -11.91 8.73
C GLY A 152 11.13 -12.98 8.73
N LEU A 153 10.55 -13.20 9.91
CA LEU A 153 9.40 -14.08 10.10
C LEU A 153 8.57 -13.62 11.31
N ILE A 154 7.35 -14.14 11.42
CA ILE A 154 6.56 -14.11 12.66
C ILE A 154 6.27 -15.55 13.09
N GLN A 155 6.66 -15.91 14.31
CA GLN A 155 6.48 -17.24 14.89
C GLN A 155 5.46 -17.12 16.02
N GLY A 156 4.21 -17.52 15.74
CA GLY A 156 3.10 -17.29 16.66
C GLY A 156 2.62 -15.84 16.62
N THR A 157 2.70 -15.14 17.76
CA THR A 157 2.26 -13.76 17.90
C THR A 157 3.40 -12.75 17.69
N ASN A 158 3.05 -11.46 17.59
CA ASN A 158 4.02 -10.37 17.55
C ASN A 158 5.00 -10.41 18.75
N PRO A 159 6.21 -9.83 18.61
CA PRO A 159 6.73 -9.13 17.43
C PRO A 159 7.39 -10.07 16.39
N GLN A 160 7.40 -9.63 15.13
CA GLN A 160 8.17 -10.27 14.08
C GLN A 160 9.68 -10.17 14.35
N ALA A 161 10.43 -11.22 13.97
CA ALA A 161 11.88 -11.23 14.03
C ALA A 161 12.48 -10.94 12.66
N ILE A 162 13.47 -10.06 12.61
CA ILE A 162 14.20 -9.62 11.42
C ILE A 162 15.62 -10.17 11.49
N HIS A 163 16.14 -10.65 10.36
CA HIS A 163 17.52 -11.10 10.29
C HIS A 163 18.49 -9.93 10.53
N THR A 164 19.62 -10.19 11.20
CA THR A 164 20.56 -9.15 11.65
C THR A 164 21.32 -8.46 10.52
N ASP A 165 21.32 -9.03 9.32
CA ASP A 165 21.76 -8.32 8.10
C ASP A 165 20.95 -7.05 7.86
N PHE A 166 19.67 -7.03 8.26
CA PHE A 166 18.74 -5.94 7.98
C PHE A 166 18.34 -5.15 9.22
N SER A 167 18.61 -5.63 10.43
CA SER A 167 18.27 -4.94 11.68
C SER A 167 19.37 -5.10 12.71
N THR A 168 19.71 -4.03 13.43
CA THR A 168 20.81 -4.07 14.41
C THR A 168 20.50 -4.92 15.64
N ASP A 169 19.23 -5.08 15.99
CA ASP A 169 18.78 -5.87 17.15
C ASP A 169 17.79 -6.98 16.78
N GLY A 170 17.56 -7.19 15.49
CA GLY A 170 16.60 -8.18 14.99
C GLY A 170 15.13 -7.77 15.12
N SER A 171 14.82 -6.53 15.49
CA SER A 171 13.47 -5.97 15.49
C SER A 171 13.19 -5.16 14.22
N ALA A 172 11.91 -4.96 13.89
CA ALA A 172 11.52 -4.04 12.81
C ALA A 172 11.82 -2.57 13.15
N ALA A 173 11.82 -2.20 14.43
CA ALA A 173 12.08 -0.84 14.90
C ALA A 173 13.51 -0.35 14.61
N LYS A 174 14.48 -1.27 14.51
CA LYS A 174 15.88 -0.98 14.17
C LYS A 174 16.28 -1.43 12.78
N ILE A 175 15.30 -1.56 11.87
CA ILE A 175 15.59 -1.95 10.50
C ILE A 175 16.46 -0.88 9.79
N ASN A 176 17.40 -1.34 9.00
CA ASN A 176 18.22 -0.54 8.12
C ASN A 176 17.68 -0.65 6.70
N TRP A 177 16.88 0.33 6.29
CA TRP A 177 16.26 0.38 4.98
C TRP A 177 17.25 0.39 3.81
N ALA A 178 18.45 0.97 3.99
CA ALA A 178 19.48 0.94 2.96
C ALA A 178 19.96 -0.50 2.70
N LYS A 179 20.18 -1.30 3.75
CA LYS A 179 20.54 -2.72 3.62
C LYS A 179 19.38 -3.56 3.06
N VAL A 180 18.14 -3.31 3.49
CA VAL A 180 16.96 -4.02 2.97
C VAL A 180 16.87 -3.88 1.45
N TRP A 181 17.14 -2.70 0.91
CA TRP A 181 17.05 -2.42 -0.52
C TRP A 181 18.38 -2.51 -1.27
N ASP A 182 19.44 -3.03 -0.64
CA ASP A 182 20.71 -3.34 -1.30
C ASP A 182 20.63 -4.73 -1.95
N ALA A 183 20.70 -4.73 -3.28
CA ALA A 183 20.67 -5.95 -4.10
C ALA A 183 21.95 -6.80 -3.97
N ASN A 184 23.05 -6.24 -3.45
CA ASN A 184 24.30 -6.97 -3.24
C ASN A 184 24.27 -7.86 -2.00
N ILE A 185 23.31 -7.65 -1.09
CA ILE A 185 23.10 -8.56 0.04
C ILE A 185 22.32 -9.77 -0.49
N PRO A 186 22.86 -11.00 -0.45
CA PRO A 186 22.16 -12.18 -0.94
C PRO A 186 21.00 -12.60 -0.01
N GLY A 187 20.03 -13.33 -0.58
CA GLY A 187 19.04 -14.08 0.20
C GLY A 187 19.57 -15.45 0.65
N GLY A 188 18.70 -16.23 1.30
CA GLY A 188 18.95 -17.65 1.61
C GLY A 188 19.52 -17.94 3.01
N LYS A 189 19.69 -16.93 3.87
CA LYS A 189 20.14 -17.12 5.25
C LYS A 189 18.95 -17.42 6.16
N GLU A 190 19.08 -18.38 7.07
CA GLU A 190 18.05 -18.63 8.08
C GLU A 190 17.80 -17.36 8.89
N ILE A 191 16.54 -16.97 9.10
CA ILE A 191 16.22 -15.76 9.85
C ILE A 191 16.73 -15.86 11.30
N LYS A 192 16.65 -17.06 11.87
CA LYS A 192 17.19 -17.45 13.17
C LYS A 192 17.77 -18.85 13.03
N ALA A 193 18.82 -19.15 13.77
CA ALA A 193 19.44 -20.48 13.78
C ALA A 193 18.38 -21.56 14.08
N GLY A 194 18.30 -22.57 13.22
CA GLY A 194 17.36 -23.69 13.36
C GLY A 194 15.94 -23.38 12.88
N VAL A 195 15.72 -22.24 12.22
CA VAL A 195 14.43 -21.91 11.58
C VAL A 195 14.57 -22.01 10.07
N ALA A 196 13.75 -22.87 9.45
CA ALA A 196 13.80 -23.14 8.01
C ALA A 196 13.47 -21.92 7.13
N THR A 197 12.75 -20.92 7.67
CA THR A 197 12.45 -19.67 6.97
C THR A 197 13.74 -18.89 6.71
N LYS A 198 13.92 -18.44 5.47
CA LYS A 198 15.13 -17.76 5.02
C LYS A 198 14.86 -16.33 4.56
N THR A 199 15.89 -15.49 4.59
CA THR A 199 15.90 -14.20 3.89
C THR A 199 15.74 -14.42 2.39
N GLY A 200 15.24 -13.41 1.69
CA GLY A 200 15.04 -13.45 0.24
C GLY A 200 15.78 -12.34 -0.49
N ILE A 201 15.71 -12.42 -1.81
CA ILE A 201 16.12 -11.34 -2.72
C ILE A 201 15.02 -10.29 -2.81
N ILE A 202 15.36 -9.13 -3.36
CA ILE A 202 14.37 -8.11 -3.75
C ILE A 202 13.60 -8.67 -4.95
N THR A 203 12.28 -8.70 -4.84
CA THR A 203 11.38 -9.15 -5.91
C THR A 203 10.36 -8.08 -6.20
N ASP A 204 9.86 -8.12 -7.43
CA ASP A 204 8.71 -7.34 -7.82
C ASP A 204 7.49 -7.71 -6.97
N ASP A 205 6.71 -6.71 -6.57
CA ASP A 205 5.44 -6.88 -5.85
C ASP A 205 4.30 -6.31 -6.69
N ASN A 206 4.31 -6.46 -8.02
CA ASN A 206 3.12 -6.22 -8.84
C ASN A 206 2.29 -7.51 -8.96
N GLY A 207 1.17 -7.44 -9.69
CA GLY A 207 0.43 -8.64 -10.09
C GLY A 207 1.30 -9.58 -10.93
N VAL A 208 1.05 -10.89 -10.83
CA VAL A 208 1.82 -11.91 -11.54
C VAL A 208 1.35 -12.08 -12.97
N ASP A 209 2.27 -12.44 -13.87
CA ASP A 209 2.00 -12.46 -15.31
C ASP A 209 0.98 -13.52 -15.75
N ASP A 210 0.87 -14.60 -15.00
CA ASP A 210 -0.02 -15.71 -15.26
C ASP A 210 -1.40 -15.59 -14.57
N ALA A 211 -1.70 -14.43 -13.96
CA ALA A 211 -3.01 -14.10 -13.44
C ALA A 211 -4.04 -13.92 -14.57
N MET A 212 -5.31 -14.19 -14.27
CA MET A 212 -6.39 -14.11 -15.27
C MET A 212 -6.67 -12.69 -15.80
N TYR A 213 -6.31 -11.68 -15.02
CA TYR A 213 -6.47 -10.28 -15.36
C TYR A 213 -5.44 -9.45 -14.57
N ASN A 214 -5.32 -8.18 -14.91
CA ASN A 214 -4.61 -7.21 -14.09
C ASN A 214 -5.46 -5.96 -13.91
N TRP A 215 -5.15 -5.20 -12.88
CA TRP A 215 -5.68 -3.86 -12.70
C TRP A 215 -4.89 -2.86 -13.56
N ASN A 216 -5.61 -1.98 -14.25
CA ASN A 216 -5.05 -0.85 -14.99
C ASN A 216 -5.61 0.45 -14.44
N GLY A 217 -4.78 1.48 -14.38
CA GLY A 217 -5.17 2.81 -13.94
C GLY A 217 -4.16 3.41 -12.98
N GLU A 218 -4.62 4.40 -12.24
CA GLU A 218 -3.78 5.17 -11.34
C GLU A 218 -4.49 5.39 -9.99
N LEU A 219 -3.73 5.32 -8.91
CA LEU A 219 -4.16 5.79 -7.60
C LEU A 219 -3.34 7.03 -7.25
N GLN A 220 -4.02 8.13 -6.95
CA GLN A 220 -3.40 9.34 -6.44
C GLN A 220 -3.01 9.14 -4.98
N VAL A 221 -1.76 9.39 -4.68
CA VAL A 221 -1.18 9.36 -3.33
C VAL A 221 -0.82 10.78 -2.93
N THR A 222 -1.15 11.16 -1.71
CA THR A 222 -0.69 12.41 -1.10
C THR A 222 -0.17 12.16 0.29
N PHE A 223 0.83 12.94 0.69
CA PHE A 223 1.38 12.89 2.04
C PHE A 223 1.65 14.30 2.55
N GLU A 224 0.82 14.74 3.51
CA GLU A 224 0.88 16.08 4.08
C GLU A 224 0.54 16.04 5.56
N LYS A 225 1.34 16.70 6.40
CA LYS A 225 1.10 16.80 7.86
C LYS A 225 0.87 15.42 8.52
N ASN A 226 1.67 14.43 8.17
CA ASN A 226 1.56 13.03 8.61
C ASN A 226 0.31 12.26 8.13
N ILE A 227 -0.50 12.85 7.26
CA ILE A 227 -1.65 12.17 6.66
C ILE A 227 -1.24 11.62 5.31
N LEU A 228 -1.25 10.29 5.19
CA LEU A 228 -1.15 9.58 3.92
C LEU A 228 -2.55 9.32 3.39
N LYS A 229 -2.84 9.77 2.16
CA LYS A 229 -4.07 9.47 1.44
C LYS A 229 -3.78 8.72 0.16
N ILE A 230 -4.66 7.79 -0.19
CA ILE A 230 -4.63 7.06 -1.47
C ILE A 230 -6.05 7.02 -1.99
N ALA A 231 -6.28 7.58 -3.19
CA ALA A 231 -7.59 7.59 -3.80
C ALA A 231 -7.52 7.43 -5.32
N GLY A 232 -8.50 6.75 -5.89
CA GLY A 232 -8.61 6.60 -7.34
C GLY A 232 -9.41 5.35 -7.70
N GLY A 233 -9.23 4.90 -8.93
CA GLY A 233 -9.82 3.64 -9.31
C GLY A 233 -9.15 3.01 -10.51
N LEU A 234 -9.42 1.71 -10.63
CA LEU A 234 -8.74 0.77 -11.47
C LEU A 234 -9.78 0.01 -12.29
N THR A 235 -9.40 -0.38 -13.49
CA THR A 235 -10.19 -1.19 -14.42
C THR A 235 -9.55 -2.56 -14.53
N ALA A 236 -10.35 -3.62 -14.47
CA ALA A 236 -9.87 -4.97 -14.70
C ALA A 236 -9.66 -5.16 -16.21
N VAL A 237 -8.45 -5.54 -16.60
CA VAL A 237 -8.09 -5.82 -17.99
C VAL A 237 -7.66 -7.27 -18.09
N LYS A 238 -8.30 -8.00 -19.00
CA LYS A 238 -7.98 -9.40 -19.27
C LYS A 238 -6.51 -9.52 -19.72
N ARG A 239 -5.82 -10.54 -19.19
CA ARG A 239 -4.52 -10.97 -19.69
C ARG A 239 -4.66 -12.09 -20.73
#